data_AF-A0A941X0U6-F1
#
_entry.id   AF-A0A941X0U6-F1
#
_cell.length_a   1.000
_cell.length_b   1.000
_cell.length_c   1.000
_cell.angle_alpha   90.00
_cell.angle_beta   90.00
_cell.angle_gamma   90.00
#
_symmetry.space_group_name_H-M   'P 1'
#
loop_
_entity.id
_entity.type
_entity.pdbx_description
1 polymer ?
#
loop_
_entity_poly.entity_id
_entity_poly.type
_entity_poly.pdbx_seq_one_letter_code
_entity_poly.pdbx_strand_id
1 'polypeptide(L)' 'MNKEEIIKYCLTLENTYKDCPFPDDFESVTMKHCKNKKWFALLMNVNNKLYLNVKTDPNYS' A
#
# COMPACT_ATOMS: atom_id res chain seq x y z
N MET A 1 4.51 8.24 -11.57
CA MET A 1 4.44 7.81 -10.16
C MET A 1 4.93 6.37 -10.08
N ASN A 2 6.07 6.15 -9.42
CA ASN A 2 6.66 4.83 -9.24
C ASN A 2 6.38 4.28 -7.82
N LYS A 3 6.74 3.02 -7.57
CA LYS A 3 6.51 2.33 -6.29
C LYS A 3 7.12 3.09 -5.10
N GLU A 4 8.32 3.64 -5.24
CA GLU A 4 9.02 4.37 -4.17
C GLU A 4 8.34 5.70 -3.84
N GLU A 5 7.90 6.44 -4.86
CA GLU A 5 7.17 7.70 -4.68
C GLU A 5 5.85 7.48 -3.93
N ILE A 6 5.12 6.41 -4.27
CA ILE A 6 3.88 6.03 -3.58
C ILE A 6 4.16 5.70 -2.12
N ILE A 7 5.16 4.85 -1.85
CA ILE A 7 5.53 4.46 -0.48
C ILE A 7 5.94 5.70 0.32
N LYS A 8 6.80 6.56 -0.25
CA LYS A 8 7.26 7.80 0.38
C LYS A 8 6.08 8.71 0.73
N TYR A 9 5.14 8.90 -0.19
CA TYR A 9 3.93 9.67 0.07
C TYR A 9 3.09 9.05 1.20
N CYS A 10 2.81 7.75 1.14
CA CYS A 10 2.04 7.09 2.19
C CYS A 10 2.71 7.22 3.58
N LEU A 11 4.04 7.18 3.66
CA LEU A 11 4.79 7.36 4.91
C LEU A 11 4.72 8.79 5.47
N THR A 12 4.27 9.78 4.69
CA THR A 12 3.97 11.13 5.23
C THR A 12 2.63 11.20 5.95
N LEU A 13 1.76 10.19 5.79
CA LEU A 13 0.46 10.13 6.46
C LEU A 13 0.62 9.71 7.92
N GLU A 14 -0.09 10.39 8.81
CA GLU A 14 -0.02 10.12 10.26
C GLU A 14 -0.36 8.66 10.58
N ASN A 15 0.34 8.08 11.56
CA ASN A 15 0.12 6.70 12.01
C ASN A 15 0.20 5.68 10.86
N THR A 16 1.17 5.81 9.96
CA THR A 16 1.37 4.86 8.84
C THR A 16 2.69 4.12 8.97
N TYR A 17 2.68 2.85 8.59
CA TYR A 17 3.90 2.07 8.41
C TYR A 17 3.81 1.14 7.19
N LYS A 18 4.98 0.79 6.65
CA LYS A 18 5.16 -0.16 5.55
C LYS A 18 5.23 -1.58 6.09
N ASP A 19 4.59 -2.54 5.43
CA ASP A 19 4.64 -3.96 5.79
C ASP A 19 4.66 -4.86 4.53
N CYS A 20 5.29 -6.03 4.64
CA CYS A 20 5.42 -7.04 3.58
C CYS A 20 4.78 -8.33 4.08
N PRO A 21 3.44 -8.46 3.98
CA PRO A 21 2.70 -9.49 4.69
C PRO A 21 2.69 -10.85 4.01
N PHE A 22 3.15 -10.93 2.76
CA PHE A 22 3.14 -12.16 1.96
C PHE A 22 4.49 -12.86 2.09
N PRO A 23 4.54 -14.08 2.64
CA PRO A 23 5.76 -14.89 2.65
C PRO A 23 6.26 -15.09 1.22
N ASP A 24 7.59 -15.03 1.04
CA ASP A 24 8.28 -15.23 -0.25
C ASP A 24 7.94 -14.22 -1.36
N ASP A 25 7.17 -13.16 -1.07
CA ASP A 25 6.93 -12.02 -1.96
C ASP A 25 7.53 -10.74 -1.36
N PHE A 26 8.72 -10.40 -1.84
CA PHE A 26 9.47 -9.21 -1.44
C PHE A 26 9.09 -7.96 -2.25
N GLU A 27 8.24 -8.13 -3.27
CA GLU A 27 7.82 -7.05 -4.16
C GLU A 27 6.52 -6.41 -3.71
N SER A 28 5.57 -7.18 -3.20
CA SER A 28 4.31 -6.63 -2.71
C SER A 28 4.49 -5.92 -1.38
N VAL A 29 3.88 -4.74 -1.28
CA VAL A 29 3.98 -3.87 -0.10
C VAL A 29 2.60 -3.40 0.30
N THR A 30 2.30 -3.48 1.59
CA THR A 30 1.09 -2.90 2.17
C THR A 30 1.44 -1.68 3.00
N MET A 31 0.54 -0.69 2.96
CA MET A 31 0.57 0.45 3.87
C MET A 31 -0.55 0.26 4.89
N LYS A 32 -0.17 0.35 6.17
CA LYS A 32 -1.05 0.04 7.30
C LYS A 32 -1.13 1.19 8.29
N HIS A 33 -2.27 1.29 8.96
CA HIS A 33 -2.40 2.19 10.11
C HIS A 33 -1.74 1.59 11.36
N CYS A 34 -0.92 2.36 12.07
CA CYS A 34 -0.26 1.97 13.31
C CYS A 34 -1.27 1.58 14.41
N LYS A 35 -2.42 2.27 14.48
CA LYS A 35 -3.42 2.11 15.55
C LYS A 35 -4.16 0.77 15.51
N ASN A 36 -4.59 0.32 14.33
CA ASN A 36 -5.44 -0.86 14.18
C ASN A 36 -4.87 -1.94 13.24
N LYS A 37 -3.69 -1.70 12.66
CA LYS A 37 -2.97 -2.60 11.74
C LYS A 37 -3.74 -2.94 10.45
N LYS A 38 -4.85 -2.26 10.17
CA LYS A 38 -5.64 -2.41 8.95
C LYS A 38 -4.90 -1.81 7.76
N TRP A 39 -5.03 -2.47 6.62
CA TRP A 39 -4.43 -2.04 5.35
C TRP A 39 -5.32 -0.96 4.74
N PHE A 40 -4.71 0.07 4.18
CA PHE A 40 -5.41 1.08 3.37
C PHE A 40 -4.87 1.17 1.94
N ALA A 41 -3.64 0.70 1.71
CA ALA A 41 -3.08 0.55 0.37
C ALA A 41 -2.30 -0.76 0.21
N LEU A 42 -2.35 -1.34 -0.98
CA LEU A 42 -1.55 -2.48 -1.42
C LEU A 42 -0.92 -2.14 -2.77
N LEU A 43 0.41 -2.22 -2.83
CA LEU A 43 1.21 -2.11 -4.03
C LEU A 43 1.64 -3.51 -4.43
N MET A 44 1.41 -3.88 -5.69
CA MET A 44 1.80 -5.19 -6.21
C MET A 44 2.12 -5.13 -7.69
N ASN A 45 3.05 -5.96 -8.14
CA ASN A 45 3.34 -6.11 -9.56
C ASN A 45 2.53 -7.28 -10.13
N VAL A 46 1.67 -7.03 -11.10
CA VAL A 46 0.88 -8.05 -11.81
C VAL A 46 1.14 -7.90 -13.30
N ASN A 47 1.60 -8.97 -13.96
CA ASN A 47 1.95 -8.98 -15.38
C ASN A 47 2.88 -7.80 -15.77
N ASN A 48 3.96 -7.61 -15.00
CA ASN A 48 4.95 -6.54 -15.16
C ASN A 48 4.36 -5.10 -15.11
N LYS A 49 3.20 -4.93 -14.47
CA LYS A 49 2.59 -3.62 -14.23
C LYS A 49 2.41 -3.42 -12.73
N LEU A 50 2.74 -2.23 -12.26
CA LEU A 50 2.51 -1.83 -10.88
C LEU A 50 1.02 -1.48 -10.70
N TYR A 51 0.37 -2.17 -9.78
CA TYR A 51 -0.98 -1.87 -9.33
C TYR A 51 -0.93 -1.26 -7.93
N LEU A 52 -1.78 -0.26 -7.70
CA LEU A 52 -2.04 0.34 -6.41
C LEU A 52 -3.53 0.14 -6.10
N ASN A 53 -3.82 -0.77 -5.17
CA ASN A 53 -5.15 -0.93 -4.60
C ASN A 53 -5.29 -0.01 -3.39
N VAL A 54 -6.35 0.81 -3.36
CA VAL A 54 -6.65 1.72 -2.25
C VAL A 54 -8.06 1.49 -1.74
N LYS A 55 -8.26 1.66 -0.44
CA LYS A 55 -9.61 1.70 0.13
C LYS A 55 -10.18 3.10 -0.02
N THR A 56 -11.42 3.18 -0.49
CA THR A 56 -12.16 4.44 -0.64
C THR A 56 -13.60 4.25 -0.17
N ASP A 57 -14.34 5.36 -0.07
CA ASP A 57 -15.79 5.32 0.12
C ASP A 57 -16.43 4.57 -1.07
N PRO A 58 -17.33 3.61 -0.83
CA PRO A 58 -17.99 2.87 -1.90
C PRO A 58 -18.77 3.75 -2.89
N ASN A 59 -19.14 4.97 -2.51
CA ASN A 59 -19.85 5.94 -3.35
C ASN A 59 -18.90 6.92 -4.08
N TYR A 60 -17.59 6.77 -3.90
CA TYR A 60 -16.60 7.54 -4.64
C TYR A 60 -16.55 7.01 -6.09
N SER A 61 -17.15 7.76 -7.04
CA SER A 61 -17.08 7.50 -8.50
C SER A 61 -16.01 8.36 -9.15
#